data_AF-A0A812TRR9-F1
#
_entry.id   AF-A0A812TRR9-F1
#
_cell.length_a   1.000
_cell.length_b   1.000
_cell.length_c   1.000
_cell.angle_alpha   90.00
_cell.angle_beta   90.00
_cell.angle_gamma   90.00
#
_symmetry.space_group_name_H-M   'P 1'
#
loop_
_entity.id
_entity.type
_entity.pdbx_description
1 polymer ?
#
loop_
_entity_poly.entity_id
_entity_poly.type
_entity_poly.pdbx_seq_one_letter_code
_entity_poly.pdbx_strand_id
1 'polypeptide(L)'
;MTAGAVLHASPVASKEIADRFAAFALGCLGSSTPSKAGSQLGIMGNVSEVELREVLSHLEALAKQRAAKQAGYRENETAPSRSSPSRPKATEAPTGVCSAEFKRALSEACGVDADCIHLLLPRDAAGKVDLMGIFRMSSQTSVVVLGDEAHCREYVDHAKDLPATCAADWQAVCHLEEEVKESSWSEDTGRINKLRAAIAHGDESHGALEVSSDLLVAVSRRCGSRRPALGKTALRALQELCHLPGEASAWAARGSELLRCVSAAVLVTKVTARLCDETLDAILRRLLESSPTGALEAVTAATRHQVEAGHPTAVVALLRAASLRSLAAGREPGEAASAAVSLLKDILENRRFAMAFSEARALLRQLQTESQT
;
A
#
# COMPACT_ATOMS: atom_id res chain seq x y z
N MET A 1 54.57 1.52 -20.22
CA MET A 1 53.53 1.21 -19.23
C MET A 1 53.11 2.53 -18.60
N THR A 2 52.09 3.17 -19.14
CA THR A 2 51.59 4.47 -18.66
C THR A 2 50.55 4.22 -17.58
N ALA A 3 50.83 4.75 -16.38
CA ALA A 3 49.94 4.71 -15.23
C ALA A 3 48.58 5.29 -15.60
N GLY A 4 47.52 4.48 -15.45
CA GLY A 4 46.15 4.91 -15.65
C GLY A 4 45.76 5.85 -14.52
N ALA A 5 45.77 7.15 -14.80
CA ALA A 5 45.20 8.16 -13.92
C ALA A 5 43.71 7.83 -13.72
N VAL A 6 43.34 7.44 -12.51
CA VAL A 6 41.95 7.29 -12.11
C VAL A 6 41.33 8.70 -12.18
N LEU A 7 40.53 8.95 -13.22
CA LEU A 7 39.79 10.19 -13.41
C LEU A 7 38.69 10.28 -12.33
N HIS A 8 39.07 10.67 -11.12
CA HIS A 8 38.10 11.12 -10.13
C HIS A 8 37.60 12.50 -10.55
N ALA A 9 36.39 12.55 -11.11
CA ALA A 9 35.72 13.81 -11.38
C ALA A 9 35.51 14.57 -10.06
N SER A 10 35.77 15.88 -10.08
CA SER A 10 35.41 16.77 -8.96
C SER A 10 33.92 16.62 -8.62
N PRO A 11 33.50 16.67 -7.34
CA PRO A 11 32.10 16.56 -6.93
C PRO A 11 31.17 17.54 -7.67
N VAL A 12 31.70 18.71 -8.04
CA VAL A 12 30.99 19.73 -8.82
C VAL A 12 30.73 19.26 -10.26
N ALA A 13 31.71 18.63 -10.90
CA ALA A 13 31.58 18.09 -12.25
C ALA A 13 30.64 16.87 -12.30
N SER A 14 30.67 16.02 -11.27
CA SER A 14 29.77 14.86 -11.17
C SER A 14 28.29 15.26 -11.07
N LYS A 15 27.99 16.31 -10.30
CA LYS A 15 26.64 16.87 -10.18
C LYS A 15 26.14 17.46 -11.50
N GLU A 16 26.99 18.19 -12.22
CA GLU A 16 26.62 18.77 -13.51
C GLU A 16 26.31 17.70 -14.56
N ILE A 17 27.11 16.62 -14.60
CA ILE A 17 26.86 15.47 -15.49
C ILE A 17 25.55 14.77 -15.13
N ALA A 18 25.24 14.62 -13.83
CA ALA A 18 23.97 14.08 -13.36
C ALA A 18 22.75 14.91 -13.82
N ASP A 19 22.80 16.23 -13.65
CA ASP A 19 21.71 17.11 -14.08
C ASP A 19 21.49 17.03 -15.61
N ARG A 20 22.58 16.98 -16.39
CA ARG A 20 22.52 16.78 -17.84
C ARG A 20 21.96 15.41 -18.24
N PHE A 21 22.35 14.35 -17.53
CA PHE A 21 21.82 13.01 -17.76
C PHE A 21 20.31 12.94 -17.48
N ALA A 22 19.86 13.53 -16.37
CA ALA A 22 18.44 13.61 -16.04
C ALA A 22 17.66 14.42 -17.09
N ALA A 23 18.22 15.53 -17.58
CA ALA A 23 17.64 16.35 -18.64
C ALA A 23 17.54 15.61 -19.99
N PHE A 24 18.56 14.81 -20.33
CA PHE A 24 18.55 13.96 -21.51
C PHE A 24 17.41 12.93 -21.45
N ALA A 25 17.33 12.17 -20.35
CA ALA A 25 16.28 11.17 -20.14
C ALA A 25 14.87 11.80 -20.13
N LEU A 26 14.73 12.98 -19.52
CA LEU A 26 13.53 13.82 -19.60
C LEU A 26 13.10 14.09 -21.04
N GLY A 27 14.04 14.50 -21.90
CA GLY A 27 13.79 14.78 -23.31
C GLY A 27 13.37 13.55 -24.09
N CYS A 28 14.11 12.44 -23.92
CA CYS A 28 13.82 11.15 -24.55
C CYS A 28 12.41 10.64 -24.24
N LEU A 29 11.97 10.79 -22.99
CA LEU A 29 10.68 10.32 -22.52
C LEU A 29 9.59 11.38 -22.62
N GLY A 30 9.97 12.63 -22.93
CA GLY A 30 9.22 13.88 -22.80
C GLY A 30 8.29 13.90 -21.60
N SER A 31 8.90 13.64 -20.45
CA SER A 31 8.32 13.80 -19.13
C SER A 31 8.37 15.26 -18.69
N SER A 32 7.49 15.66 -17.76
CA SER A 32 7.45 17.05 -17.27
C SER A 32 8.44 17.32 -16.13
N THR A 33 8.96 16.28 -15.48
CA THR A 33 9.90 16.38 -14.34
C THR A 33 10.87 15.19 -14.32
N PRO A 34 12.09 15.34 -13.77
CA PRO A 34 13.05 14.23 -13.63
C PRO A 34 12.44 13.01 -12.91
N SER A 35 11.65 13.26 -11.86
CA SER A 35 11.01 12.20 -11.07
C SER A 35 10.03 11.36 -11.89
N LYS A 36 9.27 11.98 -12.81
CA LYS A 36 8.39 11.25 -13.74
C LYS A 36 9.18 10.46 -14.77
N ALA A 37 10.27 11.02 -15.29
CA ALA A 37 11.16 10.32 -16.22
C ALA A 37 11.75 9.06 -15.56
N GLY A 38 12.27 9.18 -14.35
CA GLY A 38 12.80 8.02 -13.63
C GLY A 38 11.73 7.00 -13.22
N SER A 39 10.50 7.44 -12.90
CA SER A 39 9.36 6.53 -12.69
C SER A 39 8.98 5.77 -13.96
N GLN A 40 9.02 6.41 -15.13
CA GLN A 40 8.79 5.76 -16.43
C GLN A 40 9.89 4.77 -16.79
N LEU A 41 11.13 5.02 -16.35
CA LEU A 41 12.26 4.10 -16.47
C LEU A 41 12.19 2.93 -15.48
N GLY A 42 11.23 2.92 -14.57
CA GLY A 42 11.13 1.88 -13.54
C GLY A 42 12.30 1.89 -12.55
N ILE A 43 12.91 3.06 -12.30
CA ILE A 43 14.00 3.19 -11.33
C ILE A 43 13.42 2.98 -9.93
N MET A 44 13.82 1.90 -9.27
CA MET A 44 13.37 1.55 -7.91
C MET A 44 14.48 1.66 -6.86
N GLY A 45 15.68 2.08 -7.25
CA GLY A 45 16.84 2.19 -6.36
C GLY A 45 18.13 2.51 -7.13
N ASN A 46 19.23 2.56 -6.37
CA ASN A 46 20.55 2.81 -6.93
C ASN A 46 21.10 1.54 -7.57
N VAL A 47 21.84 1.72 -8.66
CA VAL A 47 22.22 0.61 -9.54
C VAL A 47 23.73 0.45 -9.62
N SER A 48 24.18 -0.78 -9.79
CA SER A 48 25.55 -1.09 -10.18
C SER A 48 25.84 -0.61 -11.61
N GLU A 49 27.12 -0.59 -11.99
CA GLU A 49 27.54 -0.24 -13.35
C GLU A 49 26.90 -1.14 -14.43
N VAL A 50 26.75 -2.44 -14.14
CA VAL A 50 26.16 -3.41 -15.07
C VAL A 50 24.68 -3.09 -15.26
N GLU A 51 23.96 -2.85 -14.17
CA GLU A 51 22.54 -2.49 -14.18
C GLU A 51 22.30 -1.11 -14.82
N LEU A 52 23.24 -0.17 -14.71
CA LEU A 52 23.13 1.13 -15.41
C LEU A 52 23.09 0.96 -16.94
N ARG A 53 23.83 0.00 -17.50
CA ARG A 53 23.77 -0.29 -18.95
C ARG A 53 22.41 -0.82 -19.37
N GLU A 54 21.76 -1.60 -18.51
CA GLU A 54 20.39 -2.06 -18.72
C GLU A 54 19.40 -0.89 -18.68
N VAL A 55 19.57 0.05 -17.74
CA VAL A 55 18.76 1.28 -17.65
C VAL A 55 18.91 2.14 -18.92
N LEU A 56 20.12 2.31 -19.43
CA LEU A 56 20.37 3.06 -20.67
C LEU A 56 19.73 2.38 -21.89
N SER A 57 19.81 1.05 -21.96
CA SER A 57 19.17 0.26 -23.02
C SER A 57 17.64 0.38 -22.95
N HIS A 58 17.07 0.39 -21.74
CA HIS A 58 15.65 0.59 -21.53
C HIS A 58 15.19 2.00 -21.90
N LEU A 59 15.98 3.02 -21.55
CA LEU A 59 15.73 4.42 -21.93
C LEU A 59 15.68 4.57 -23.46
N GLU A 60 16.62 3.94 -24.18
CA GLU A 60 16.63 3.93 -25.64
C GLU A 60 15.37 3.28 -26.23
N ALA A 61 14.94 2.13 -25.69
CA ALA A 61 13.74 1.45 -26.15
C ALA A 61 12.49 2.32 -25.99
N LEU A 62 12.32 2.98 -24.84
CA LEU A 62 11.21 3.89 -24.59
C LEU A 62 11.26 5.14 -25.49
N ALA A 63 12.46 5.67 -25.75
CA ALA A 63 12.64 6.80 -26.66
C ALA A 63 12.20 6.44 -28.10
N LYS A 64 12.59 5.26 -28.59
CA LYS A 64 12.17 4.74 -29.90
C LYS A 64 10.67 4.54 -30.00
N GLN A 65 10.04 3.94 -28.97
CA GLN A 65 8.58 3.77 -28.91
C GLN A 65 7.84 5.12 -28.98
N ARG A 66 8.35 6.12 -28.24
CA ARG A 66 7.78 7.47 -28.28
C ARG A 66 7.94 8.13 -29.65
N ALA A 67 9.11 8.04 -30.27
CA ALA A 67 9.36 8.59 -31.59
C ALA A 67 8.43 7.96 -32.66
N ALA A 68 8.26 6.64 -32.63
CA ALA A 68 7.32 5.93 -33.51
C ALA A 68 5.88 6.43 -33.33
N LYS A 69 5.45 6.61 -32.07
CA LYS A 69 4.12 7.16 -31.75
C LYS A 69 3.95 8.60 -32.24
N GLN A 70 4.97 9.45 -32.14
CA GLN A 70 4.93 10.84 -32.62
C GLN A 70 4.95 10.93 -34.16
N ALA A 71 5.63 10.00 -34.82
CA ALA A 71 5.65 9.90 -36.29
C ALA A 71 4.36 9.28 -36.87
N GLY A 72 3.38 8.91 -36.03
CA GLY A 72 2.10 8.34 -36.48
C GLY A 72 2.20 6.89 -36.98
N TYR A 73 3.32 6.21 -36.76
CA TYR A 73 3.43 4.79 -37.03
C TYR A 73 2.56 4.02 -36.04
N ARG A 74 1.43 3.48 -36.53
CA ARG A 74 0.68 2.43 -35.82
C ARG A 74 1.49 1.15 -35.92
N GLU A 75 1.88 0.59 -34.78
CA GLU A 75 2.41 -0.77 -34.69
C GLU A 75 1.36 -1.78 -35.20
N ASN A 76 1.33 -1.99 -36.51
CA ASN A 76 0.85 -3.22 -37.10
C ASN A 76 2.10 -4.00 -37.53
N GLU A 77 2.07 -5.30 -37.21
CA GLU A 77 3.06 -6.32 -37.51
C GLU A 77 4.15 -6.47 -36.43
N THR A 78 3.91 -7.48 -35.57
CA THR A 78 4.81 -8.12 -34.59
C THR A 78 4.97 -7.50 -33.20
N ALA A 79 3.85 -7.20 -32.52
CA ALA A 79 3.83 -7.01 -31.05
C ALA A 79 3.23 -8.25 -30.36
N PRO A 80 3.89 -8.85 -29.35
CA PRO A 80 3.24 -9.83 -28.48
C PRO A 80 2.22 -9.13 -27.56
N SER A 81 1.12 -9.84 -27.34
CA SER A 81 -0.13 -9.43 -26.68
C SER A 81 0.01 -8.69 -25.35
N ARG A 82 -0.96 -7.81 -25.09
CA ARG A 82 -1.24 -7.12 -23.83
C ARG A 82 -1.60 -8.14 -22.73
N SER A 83 -0.58 -8.64 -22.05
CA SER A 83 -0.69 -9.20 -20.69
C SER A 83 0.27 -8.44 -19.78
N SER A 84 -0.12 -8.26 -18.51
CA SER A 84 0.71 -7.77 -17.38
C SER A 84 2.18 -8.19 -17.48
N PRO A 85 3.14 -7.42 -16.91
CA PRO A 85 4.56 -7.73 -17.02
C PRO A 85 4.85 -9.07 -16.33
N SER A 86 4.75 -10.13 -17.12
CA SER A 86 5.27 -11.43 -16.80
C SER A 86 6.75 -11.29 -17.06
N ARG A 87 7.54 -11.41 -16.00
CA ARG A 87 8.96 -11.72 -16.02
C ARG A 87 9.31 -12.49 -17.31
N PRO A 88 10.27 -12.02 -18.14
CA PRO A 88 10.59 -12.72 -19.37
C PRO A 88 10.94 -14.17 -19.06
N LYS A 89 10.34 -15.09 -19.82
CA LYS A 89 10.75 -16.49 -19.85
C LYS A 89 12.25 -16.52 -20.13
N ALA A 90 12.97 -17.23 -19.27
CA ALA A 90 14.39 -17.47 -19.41
C ALA A 90 14.67 -18.16 -20.74
N THR A 91 15.13 -17.41 -21.75
CA THR A 91 16.00 -17.95 -22.80
C THR A 91 16.76 -16.92 -23.65
N GLU A 92 16.47 -15.62 -23.61
CA GLU A 92 17.31 -14.63 -24.31
C GLU A 92 17.55 -13.39 -23.43
N ALA A 93 18.79 -13.22 -22.97
CA ALA A 93 19.21 -12.02 -22.25
C ALA A 93 19.20 -10.83 -23.22
N PRO A 94 18.55 -9.69 -22.89
CA PRO A 94 18.77 -8.47 -23.65
C PRO A 94 20.26 -8.14 -23.54
N THR A 95 20.97 -8.18 -24.67
CA THR A 95 22.33 -7.69 -24.72
C THR A 95 22.26 -6.19 -24.45
N GLY A 96 22.66 -5.75 -23.25
CA GLY A 96 22.57 -4.38 -22.76
C GLY A 96 23.51 -3.40 -23.48
N VAL A 97 23.43 -3.36 -24.82
CA VAL A 97 24.26 -2.54 -25.69
C VAL A 97 23.37 -1.54 -26.41
N CYS A 98 23.51 -0.26 -26.05
CA CYS A 98 22.81 0.82 -26.73
C CYS A 98 23.33 1.01 -28.16
N SER A 99 22.48 1.50 -29.07
CA SER A 99 22.88 1.83 -30.45
C SER A 99 23.92 2.94 -30.50
N ALA A 100 24.70 2.98 -31.59
CA ALA A 100 25.71 4.03 -31.80
C ALA A 100 25.08 5.43 -31.84
N GLU A 101 23.88 5.55 -32.40
CA GLU A 101 23.14 6.81 -32.46
C GLU A 101 22.72 7.29 -31.08
N PHE A 102 22.23 6.38 -30.23
CA PHE A 102 21.84 6.69 -28.86
C PHE A 102 23.07 7.06 -28.01
N LYS A 103 24.16 6.30 -28.11
CA LYS A 103 25.42 6.61 -27.42
C LYS A 103 25.95 7.98 -27.81
N ARG A 104 25.96 8.32 -29.11
CA ARG A 104 26.39 9.64 -29.58
C ARG A 104 25.52 10.77 -29.01
N ALA A 105 24.19 10.61 -29.02
CA ALA A 105 23.27 11.60 -28.47
C ALA A 105 23.43 11.77 -26.95
N LEU A 106 23.64 10.66 -26.23
CA LEU A 106 23.93 10.68 -24.79
C LEU A 106 25.26 11.39 -24.51
N SER A 107 26.30 11.12 -25.31
CA SER A 107 27.59 11.77 -25.15
C SER A 107 27.55 13.26 -25.40
N GLU A 108 26.83 13.69 -26.44
CA GLU A 108 26.63 15.09 -26.75
C GLU A 108 25.85 15.81 -25.65
N ALA A 109 24.78 15.19 -25.14
CA ALA A 109 23.96 15.78 -24.07
C ALA A 109 24.69 15.88 -22.72
N CYS A 110 25.44 14.85 -22.36
CA CYS A 110 26.13 14.79 -21.07
C CYS A 110 27.53 15.45 -21.12
N GLY A 111 28.08 15.71 -22.31
CA GLY A 111 29.43 16.27 -22.49
C GLY A 111 30.56 15.31 -22.13
N VAL A 112 30.28 14.00 -22.10
CA VAL A 112 31.20 12.93 -21.69
C VAL A 112 30.98 11.69 -22.55
N ASP A 113 31.97 10.81 -22.65
CA ASP A 113 31.80 9.54 -23.35
C ASP A 113 30.68 8.71 -22.68
N ALA A 114 29.73 8.22 -23.48
CA ALA A 114 28.60 7.41 -23.03
C ALA A 114 29.07 6.10 -22.38
N ASP A 115 30.20 5.53 -22.86
CA ASP A 115 30.76 4.32 -22.27
C ASP A 115 31.43 4.61 -20.90
N CYS A 116 31.77 5.87 -20.61
CA CYS A 116 32.38 6.30 -19.33
C CYS A 116 31.38 6.95 -18.37
N ILE A 117 30.12 7.17 -18.75
CA ILE A 117 29.15 7.92 -17.95
C ILE A 117 28.97 7.33 -16.54
N HIS A 118 29.03 6.00 -16.42
CA HIS A 118 28.91 5.27 -15.16
C HIS A 118 30.02 5.57 -14.14
N LEU A 119 31.19 6.03 -14.60
CA LEU A 119 32.31 6.42 -13.74
C LEU A 119 32.14 7.83 -13.18
N LEU A 120 31.34 8.65 -13.85
CA LEU A 120 31.25 10.09 -13.61
C LEU A 120 29.96 10.49 -12.89
N LEU A 121 28.94 9.63 -12.93
CA LEU A 121 27.70 9.85 -12.19
C LEU A 121 27.91 9.76 -10.66
N PRO A 122 27.14 10.55 -9.87
CA PRO A 122 27.15 10.49 -8.43
C PRO A 122 26.89 9.08 -7.91
N ARG A 123 27.57 8.72 -6.82
CA ARG A 123 27.45 7.42 -6.17
C ARG A 123 26.91 7.56 -4.75
N ASP A 124 26.19 6.55 -4.31
CA ASP A 124 25.72 6.44 -2.93
C ASP A 124 26.82 5.93 -1.99
N ALA A 125 26.48 5.81 -0.70
CA ALA A 125 27.40 5.31 0.32
C ALA A 125 27.87 3.85 0.09
N ALA A 126 27.15 3.08 -0.75
CA ALA A 126 27.51 1.73 -1.15
C ALA A 126 28.31 1.69 -2.46
N GLY A 127 28.64 2.85 -3.05
CA GLY A 127 29.38 2.96 -4.30
C GLY A 127 28.56 2.67 -5.55
N LYS A 128 27.22 2.55 -5.44
CA LYS A 128 26.30 2.40 -6.57
C LYS A 128 25.93 3.74 -7.17
N VAL A 129 25.57 3.79 -8.45
CA VAL A 129 25.13 5.02 -9.11
C VAL A 129 23.80 5.48 -8.49
N ASP A 130 23.78 6.70 -7.96
CA ASP A 130 22.64 7.29 -7.25
C ASP A 130 21.55 7.79 -8.22
N LEU A 131 20.95 6.85 -8.97
CA LEU A 131 19.88 7.16 -9.92
C LEU A 131 18.68 7.82 -9.25
N MET A 132 18.39 7.46 -8.00
CA MET A 132 17.30 8.06 -7.26
C MET A 132 17.56 9.56 -7.03
N GLY A 133 18.76 9.91 -6.54
CA GLY A 133 19.19 11.30 -6.39
C GLY A 133 19.21 12.06 -7.72
N ILE A 134 19.75 11.44 -8.78
CA ILE A 134 19.83 12.04 -10.12
C ILE A 134 18.44 12.38 -10.67
N PHE A 135 17.48 11.45 -10.58
CA PHE A 135 16.12 11.66 -11.07
C PHE A 135 15.23 12.41 -10.08
N ARG A 136 15.79 12.89 -8.96
CA ARG A 136 15.01 13.53 -7.87
C ARG A 136 13.81 12.67 -7.47
N MET A 137 13.97 11.37 -7.62
CA MET A 137 13.08 10.37 -7.09
C MET A 137 13.56 10.20 -5.67
N SER A 138 12.68 10.41 -4.70
CA SER A 138 13.02 10.28 -3.29
C SER A 138 13.64 8.90 -3.07
N SER A 139 14.97 8.82 -3.08
CA SER A 139 15.68 7.68 -2.54
C SER A 139 15.31 7.71 -1.07
N GLN A 140 14.67 6.66 -0.59
CA GLN A 140 14.55 6.35 0.84
C GLN A 140 15.94 6.04 1.45
N THR A 141 17.00 6.74 1.02
CA THR A 141 18.39 6.55 1.41
C THR A 141 19.20 7.81 1.11
N SER A 142 18.87 8.90 1.78
CA SER A 142 19.86 9.91 2.12
C SER A 142 19.61 10.38 3.55
N VAL A 143 20.60 10.15 4.40
CA VAL A 143 20.69 10.68 5.75
C VAL A 143 20.86 12.20 5.60
N VAL A 144 19.75 12.90 5.46
CA VAL A 144 19.65 14.32 5.77
C VAL A 144 18.71 14.39 6.96
N VAL A 145 19.26 14.84 8.08
CA VAL A 145 18.56 15.11 9.34
C VAL A 145 17.61 16.31 9.12
N LEU A 146 16.55 16.09 8.34
CA LEU A 146 15.37 16.96 8.10
C LEU A 146 14.32 16.08 7.36
N GLY A 147 13.40 15.35 7.98
CA GLY A 147 13.07 15.08 9.36
C GLY A 147 12.13 13.87 9.37
N ASP A 148 12.18 13.07 10.43
CA ASP A 148 11.45 11.81 10.62
C ASP A 148 9.97 11.86 10.21
N GLU A 149 9.35 13.04 10.26
CA GLU A 149 7.94 13.27 9.94
C GLU A 149 7.51 12.94 8.51
N ALA A 150 8.37 13.09 7.49
CA ALA A 150 7.97 12.87 6.10
C ALA A 150 7.79 11.38 5.79
N HIS A 151 8.64 10.53 6.37
CA HIS A 151 8.60 9.09 6.19
C HIS A 151 7.40 8.46 6.92
N CYS A 152 6.98 9.04 8.06
CA CYS A 152 5.76 8.60 8.72
C CYS A 152 4.51 8.84 7.83
N ARG A 153 4.55 9.68 6.79
CA ARG A 153 3.37 9.99 5.95
C ARG A 153 3.21 9.08 4.73
N GLU A 154 4.13 8.15 4.49
CA GLU A 154 4.06 7.18 3.40
C GLU A 154 3.32 5.90 3.81
N TYR A 155 2.81 5.15 2.84
CA TYR A 155 2.30 3.81 3.13
C TYR A 155 3.46 2.86 3.34
N VAL A 156 3.46 2.15 4.47
CA VAL A 156 4.44 1.12 4.82
C VAL A 156 3.74 -0.21 5.08
N ASP A 157 4.21 -1.29 4.46
CA ASP A 157 3.56 -2.59 4.53
C ASP A 157 3.60 -3.22 5.93
N HIS A 158 4.74 -3.16 6.61
CA HIS A 158 4.93 -3.70 7.96
C HIS A 158 5.37 -2.64 8.96
N ALA A 159 4.79 -2.62 10.16
CA ALA A 159 5.12 -1.64 11.19
C ALA A 159 6.61 -1.62 11.59
N LYS A 160 7.28 -2.79 11.58
CA LYS A 160 8.72 -2.90 11.89
C LYS A 160 9.62 -2.13 10.91
N ASP A 161 9.13 -1.84 9.71
CA ASP A 161 9.87 -1.10 8.68
C ASP A 161 9.73 0.42 8.88
N LEU A 162 8.86 0.87 9.80
CA LEU A 162 8.78 2.28 10.19
C LEU A 162 9.98 2.64 11.08
N PRO A 163 10.56 3.84 10.96
CA PRO A 163 11.58 4.33 11.87
C PRO A 163 11.05 4.40 13.32
N ALA A 164 11.86 3.99 14.30
CA ALA A 164 11.52 4.11 15.72
C ALA A 164 11.25 5.58 16.14
N THR A 165 11.89 6.53 15.46
CA THR A 165 11.67 7.98 15.63
C THR A 165 10.24 8.42 15.31
N CYS A 166 9.50 7.65 14.50
CA CYS A 166 8.07 7.91 14.27
C CYS A 166 7.20 7.60 15.49
N ALA A 167 7.65 6.82 16.48
CA ALA A 167 6.80 6.43 17.61
C ALA A 167 6.38 7.59 18.53
N ALA A 168 7.06 8.74 18.44
CA ALA A 168 6.76 9.92 19.23
C ALA A 168 5.36 10.48 18.92
N ASP A 169 4.63 10.89 19.96
CA ASP A 169 3.30 11.53 19.85
C ASP A 169 2.25 10.67 19.11
N TRP A 170 2.30 9.35 19.32
CA TRP A 170 1.32 8.45 18.71
C TRP A 170 -0.10 8.68 19.21
N GLN A 171 -0.25 9.19 20.45
CA GLN A 171 -1.54 9.47 21.09
C GLN A 171 -2.35 10.52 20.30
N ALA A 172 -1.70 11.34 19.46
CA ALA A 172 -2.38 12.26 18.56
C ALA A 172 -3.36 11.58 17.59
N VAL A 173 -3.28 10.26 17.39
CA VAL A 173 -4.30 9.48 16.66
C VAL A 173 -5.67 9.57 17.33
N CYS A 174 -5.75 9.61 18.66
CA CYS A 174 -7.03 9.74 19.38
C CYS A 174 -7.71 11.10 19.15
N HIS A 175 -6.95 12.10 18.67
CA HIS A 175 -7.42 13.46 18.38
C HIS A 175 -7.64 13.70 16.88
N LEU A 176 -7.66 12.63 16.08
CA LEU A 176 -8.08 12.72 14.68
C LEU A 176 -9.54 13.17 14.60
N GLU A 177 -9.85 14.06 13.65
CA GLU A 177 -11.20 14.58 13.45
C GLU A 177 -12.21 13.45 13.16
N GLU A 178 -13.48 13.64 13.50
CA GLU A 178 -14.52 12.63 13.21
C GLU A 178 -14.76 12.47 11.71
N GLU A 179 -14.82 13.57 10.98
CA GLU A 179 -14.96 13.58 9.52
C GLU A 179 -13.59 13.40 8.85
N VAL A 180 -13.48 12.44 7.93
CA VAL A 180 -12.24 12.22 7.18
C VAL A 180 -12.14 13.22 6.04
N LYS A 181 -11.27 14.22 6.19
CA LYS A 181 -11.00 15.21 5.15
C LYS A 181 -9.97 14.71 4.15
N GLU A 182 -10.35 14.70 2.88
CA GLU A 182 -9.44 14.30 1.78
C GLU A 182 -8.22 15.21 1.62
N SER A 183 -8.23 16.43 2.18
CA SER A 183 -7.09 17.35 2.18
C SER A 183 -6.03 17.02 3.23
N SER A 184 -6.40 16.36 4.34
CA SER A 184 -5.49 16.01 5.44
C SER A 184 -5.01 14.56 5.40
N TRP A 185 -5.29 13.82 4.32
CA TRP A 185 -5.03 12.38 4.24
C TRP A 185 -3.59 11.96 4.57
N SER A 186 -2.62 12.79 4.19
CA SER A 186 -1.19 12.57 4.42
C SER A 186 -0.82 12.76 5.89
N GLU A 187 -1.48 13.71 6.57
CA GLU A 187 -1.30 13.93 8.00
C GLU A 187 -1.93 12.81 8.83
N ASP A 188 -3.15 12.38 8.48
CA ASP A 188 -3.81 11.22 9.09
C ASP A 188 -2.95 9.95 8.92
N THR A 189 -2.35 9.75 7.73
CA THR A 189 -1.43 8.64 7.46
C THR A 189 -0.18 8.75 8.34
N GLY A 190 0.37 9.96 8.44
CA GLY A 190 1.43 10.34 9.39
C GLY A 190 1.15 9.85 10.79
N ARG A 191 0.06 10.33 11.38
CA ARG A 191 -0.34 10.02 12.76
C ARG A 191 -0.58 8.52 12.96
N ILE A 192 -1.25 7.85 12.03
CA ILE A 192 -1.48 6.40 12.13
C ILE A 192 -0.16 5.62 12.06
N ASN A 193 0.80 6.00 11.21
CA ASN A 193 2.10 5.35 11.22
C ASN A 193 2.92 5.67 12.48
N LYS A 194 2.74 6.82 13.12
CA LYS A 194 3.34 7.07 14.44
C LYS A 194 2.85 6.03 15.46
N LEU A 195 1.55 5.73 15.47
CA LEU A 195 0.97 4.62 16.24
C LEU A 195 1.57 3.27 15.85
N ARG A 196 1.64 2.94 14.55
CA ARG A 196 2.21 1.66 14.11
C ARG A 196 3.68 1.52 14.50
N ALA A 197 4.47 2.59 14.42
CA ALA A 197 5.85 2.62 14.89
C ALA A 197 5.93 2.40 16.41
N ALA A 198 5.02 2.99 17.20
CA ALA A 198 4.92 2.73 18.63
C ALA A 198 4.55 1.28 18.95
N ILE A 199 3.73 0.62 18.12
CA ILE A 199 3.43 -0.81 18.26
C ILE A 199 4.68 -1.67 18.00
N ALA A 200 5.48 -1.33 16.99
CA ALA A 200 6.65 -2.12 16.59
C ALA A 200 7.90 -1.89 17.45
N HIS A 201 8.11 -0.66 17.92
CA HIS A 201 9.36 -0.22 18.56
C HIS A 201 9.17 0.32 19.98
N GLY A 202 7.94 0.26 20.50
CA GLY A 202 7.62 0.75 21.84
C GLY A 202 8.54 0.12 22.89
N ASP A 203 9.37 0.96 23.50
CA ASP A 203 10.21 0.62 24.65
C ASP A 203 9.39 0.84 25.94
N GLU A 204 9.73 0.15 27.04
CA GLU A 204 9.01 0.22 28.34
C GLU A 204 8.90 1.67 28.90
N SER A 205 9.71 2.59 28.35
CA SER A 205 9.89 4.00 28.72
C SER A 205 8.74 4.95 28.36
N HIS A 206 7.79 4.57 27.50
CA HIS A 206 6.73 5.48 26.98
C HIS A 206 5.31 5.19 27.50
N GLY A 207 5.21 4.36 28.55
CA GLY A 207 3.94 3.86 29.04
C GLY A 207 3.43 2.73 28.14
N ALA A 208 2.77 1.73 28.72
CA ALA A 208 2.18 0.64 27.95
C ALA A 208 1.15 1.23 26.98
N LEU A 209 1.26 0.90 25.69
CA LEU A 209 0.26 1.27 24.69
C LEU A 209 -1.06 0.57 25.06
N GLU A 210 -2.01 1.36 25.55
CA GLU A 210 -3.34 0.87 25.91
C GLU A 210 -4.30 1.02 24.73
N VAL A 211 -4.93 -0.08 24.34
CA VAL A 211 -5.91 -0.10 23.24
C VAL A 211 -7.26 0.38 23.76
N SER A 212 -7.59 1.65 23.50
CA SER A 212 -8.90 2.23 23.85
C SER A 212 -9.93 2.14 22.71
N SER A 213 -11.22 2.20 23.04
CA SER A 213 -12.30 2.22 22.04
C SER A 213 -12.20 3.41 21.09
N ASP A 214 -11.79 4.57 21.60
CA ASP A 214 -11.70 5.82 20.83
C ASP A 214 -10.56 5.76 19.82
N LEU A 215 -9.43 5.15 20.20
CA LEU A 215 -8.32 4.86 19.30
C LEU A 215 -8.79 3.99 18.13
N LEU A 216 -9.48 2.88 18.44
CA LEU A 216 -9.97 1.94 17.43
C LEU A 216 -10.95 2.61 16.47
N VAL A 217 -11.87 3.42 16.98
CA VAL A 217 -12.85 4.16 16.17
C VAL A 217 -12.14 5.19 15.30
N ALA A 218 -11.22 5.98 15.86
CA ALA A 218 -10.46 7.00 15.14
C ALA A 218 -9.73 6.40 13.93
N VAL A 219 -9.05 5.26 14.11
CA VAL A 219 -8.36 4.55 13.01
C VAL A 219 -9.36 3.94 12.03
N SER A 220 -10.41 3.26 12.51
CA SER A 220 -11.36 2.55 11.64
C SER A 220 -12.04 3.45 10.62
N ARG A 221 -12.39 4.69 10.98
CA ARG A 221 -13.04 5.66 10.10
C ARG A 221 -12.23 5.96 8.84
N ARG A 222 -10.90 5.79 8.88
CA ARG A 222 -10.00 6.02 7.74
C ARG A 222 -9.92 4.85 6.77
N CYS A 223 -10.40 3.67 7.14
CA CYS A 223 -10.32 2.46 6.29
C CYS A 223 -11.05 2.64 4.94
N GLY A 224 -12.14 3.42 4.93
CA GLY A 224 -12.92 3.73 3.74
C GLY A 224 -12.42 4.91 2.89
N SER A 225 -11.24 5.49 3.19
CA SER A 225 -10.72 6.64 2.45
C SER A 225 -10.55 6.34 0.96
N ARG A 226 -10.82 7.34 0.10
CA ARG A 226 -10.56 7.26 -1.35
C ARG A 226 -9.07 7.29 -1.68
N ARG A 227 -8.22 7.65 -0.72
CA ARG A 227 -6.75 7.59 -0.82
C ARG A 227 -6.28 6.20 -0.40
N PRO A 228 -5.77 5.36 -1.32
CA PRO A 228 -5.39 4.00 -0.98
C PRO A 228 -4.30 3.93 0.10
N ALA A 229 -3.38 4.90 0.16
CA ALA A 229 -2.34 4.93 1.21
C ALA A 229 -2.96 5.00 2.61
N LEU A 230 -3.87 5.95 2.84
CA LEU A 230 -4.54 6.14 4.12
C LEU A 230 -5.38 4.90 4.51
N GLY A 231 -6.20 4.39 3.58
CA GLY A 231 -7.04 3.23 3.84
C GLY A 231 -6.22 1.98 4.19
N LYS A 232 -5.14 1.71 3.45
CA LYS A 232 -4.25 0.57 3.74
C LYS A 232 -3.51 0.74 5.07
N THR A 233 -2.99 1.94 5.36
CA THR A 233 -2.31 2.22 6.63
C THR A 233 -3.24 2.02 7.82
N ALA A 234 -4.50 2.48 7.72
CA ALA A 234 -5.51 2.26 8.76
C ALA A 234 -5.87 0.77 8.95
N LEU A 235 -6.06 0.02 7.87
CA LEU A 235 -6.33 -1.42 7.93
C LEU A 235 -5.18 -2.21 8.57
N ARG A 236 -3.92 -1.87 8.23
CA ARG A 236 -2.72 -2.46 8.84
C ARG A 236 -2.60 -2.11 10.31
N ALA A 237 -2.83 -0.85 10.69
CA ALA A 237 -2.82 -0.43 12.10
C ALA A 237 -3.83 -1.24 12.93
N LEU A 238 -5.06 -1.42 12.43
CA LEU A 238 -6.06 -2.25 13.12
C LEU A 238 -5.62 -3.71 13.25
N GLN A 239 -5.02 -4.30 12.20
CA GLN A 239 -4.47 -5.65 12.28
C GLN A 239 -3.39 -5.73 13.36
N GLU A 240 -2.45 -4.77 13.40
CA GLU A 240 -1.36 -4.73 14.37
C GLU A 240 -1.89 -4.57 15.79
N LEU A 241 -2.89 -3.71 16.01
CA LEU A 241 -3.58 -3.56 17.30
C LEU A 241 -4.28 -4.85 17.75
N CYS A 242 -4.82 -5.66 16.84
CA CYS A 242 -5.42 -6.96 17.19
C CYS A 242 -4.40 -7.96 17.77
N HIS A 243 -3.09 -7.77 17.53
CA HIS A 243 -2.05 -8.66 18.05
C HIS A 243 -1.48 -8.21 19.40
N LEU A 244 -1.84 -7.01 19.87
CA LEU A 244 -1.40 -6.53 21.17
C LEU A 244 -2.19 -7.19 22.30
N PRO A 245 -1.52 -7.51 23.43
CA PRO A 245 -2.23 -7.87 24.65
C PRO A 245 -3.05 -6.67 25.12
N GLY A 246 -4.33 -6.87 25.38
CA GLY A 246 -5.23 -5.81 25.80
C GLY A 246 -6.61 -6.34 26.14
N GLU A 247 -7.39 -5.54 26.85
CA GLU A 247 -8.74 -5.93 27.25
C GLU A 247 -9.66 -6.08 26.03
N ALA A 248 -10.38 -7.20 25.97
CA ALA A 248 -11.36 -7.44 24.91
C ALA A 248 -12.57 -6.47 25.00
N SER A 249 -12.74 -5.80 26.16
CA SER A 249 -13.78 -4.80 26.44
C SER A 249 -13.77 -3.61 25.47
N ALA A 250 -12.59 -3.09 25.13
CA ALA A 250 -12.43 -1.94 24.22
C ALA A 250 -12.93 -2.26 22.80
N TRP A 251 -12.69 -3.49 22.33
CA TRP A 251 -13.17 -3.97 21.03
C TRP A 251 -14.68 -4.15 21.04
N ALA A 252 -15.23 -4.76 22.09
CA ALA A 252 -16.66 -5.00 22.24
C ALA A 252 -17.48 -3.71 22.29
N ALA A 253 -16.99 -2.69 23.02
CA ALA A 253 -17.70 -1.42 23.21
C ALA A 253 -18.09 -0.71 21.90
N ARG A 254 -17.29 -0.87 20.83
CA ARG A 254 -17.52 -0.24 19.52
C ARG A 254 -17.53 -1.23 18.36
N GLY A 255 -17.72 -2.53 18.62
CA GLY A 255 -17.56 -3.59 17.63
C GLY A 255 -18.36 -3.39 16.35
N SER A 256 -19.63 -2.96 16.45
CA SER A 256 -20.48 -2.70 15.28
C SER A 256 -19.96 -1.54 14.42
N GLU A 257 -19.47 -0.46 15.04
CA GLU A 257 -18.89 0.67 14.33
C GLU A 257 -17.59 0.29 13.64
N LEU A 258 -16.72 -0.49 14.31
CA LEU A 258 -15.46 -0.96 13.73
C LEU A 258 -15.71 -1.80 12.47
N LEU A 259 -16.59 -2.80 12.57
CA LEU A 259 -16.95 -3.67 11.44
C LEU A 259 -17.60 -2.87 10.30
N ARG A 260 -18.44 -1.89 10.62
CA ARG A 260 -19.06 -0.98 9.65
C ARG A 260 -18.02 -0.16 8.89
N CYS A 261 -17.08 0.47 9.61
CA CYS A 261 -16.04 1.30 9.01
C CYS A 261 -15.05 0.49 8.17
N VAL A 262 -14.63 -0.68 8.67
CA VAL A 262 -13.69 -1.56 7.95
C VAL A 262 -14.32 -2.14 6.70
N SER A 263 -15.56 -2.64 6.77
CA SER A 263 -16.26 -3.21 5.61
C SER A 263 -16.49 -2.20 4.48
N ALA A 264 -16.49 -0.89 4.75
CA ALA A 264 -16.56 0.13 3.70
C ALA A 264 -15.29 0.18 2.81
N ALA A 265 -14.15 -0.34 3.28
CA ALA A 265 -12.88 -0.33 2.54
C ALA A 265 -12.89 -1.17 1.25
N VAL A 266 -13.80 -2.15 1.15
CA VAL A 266 -13.98 -2.99 -0.05
C VAL A 266 -14.50 -2.18 -1.24
N LEU A 267 -15.07 -0.99 -0.99
CA LEU A 267 -15.65 -0.14 -2.03
C LEU A 267 -14.60 0.70 -2.77
N VAL A 268 -13.36 0.75 -2.29
CA VAL A 268 -12.34 1.68 -2.79
C VAL A 268 -11.44 1.05 -3.85
N THR A 269 -10.66 0.02 -3.48
CA THR A 269 -9.71 -0.64 -4.39
C THR A 269 -9.66 -2.15 -4.16
N LYS A 270 -9.19 -2.91 -5.15
CA LYS A 270 -8.96 -4.35 -5.01
C LYS A 270 -7.94 -4.72 -3.93
N VAL A 271 -6.93 -3.86 -3.70
CA VAL A 271 -5.91 -4.10 -2.68
C VAL A 271 -6.47 -3.87 -1.28
N THR A 272 -7.23 -2.79 -1.07
CA THR A 272 -7.91 -2.54 0.21
C THR A 272 -8.97 -3.58 0.52
N ALA A 273 -9.62 -4.17 -0.50
CA ALA A 273 -10.57 -5.26 -0.29
C ALA A 273 -9.94 -6.53 0.32
N ARG A 274 -8.71 -6.91 -0.09
CA ARG A 274 -8.01 -8.06 0.52
C ARG A 274 -7.62 -7.80 1.97
N LEU A 275 -7.05 -6.63 2.24
CA LEU A 275 -6.72 -6.22 3.60
C LEU A 275 -7.97 -6.13 4.47
N CYS A 276 -9.10 -5.66 3.92
CA CYS A 276 -10.37 -5.62 4.61
C CYS A 276 -10.81 -7.01 5.10
N ASP A 277 -10.77 -8.03 4.25
CA ASP A 277 -11.16 -9.40 4.64
C ASP A 277 -10.29 -9.90 5.81
N GLU A 278 -8.96 -9.70 5.75
CA GLU A 278 -8.02 -10.06 6.83
C GLU A 278 -8.25 -9.26 8.12
N THR A 279 -8.53 -7.95 8.00
CA THR A 279 -8.79 -7.08 9.15
C THR A 279 -10.13 -7.43 9.81
N LEU A 280 -11.20 -7.67 9.04
CA LEU A 280 -12.49 -8.12 9.58
C LEU A 280 -12.33 -9.42 10.37
N ASP A 281 -11.59 -10.37 9.83
CA ASP A 281 -11.29 -11.64 10.49
C ASP A 281 -10.54 -11.45 11.83
N ALA A 282 -9.54 -10.57 11.87
CA ALA A 282 -8.79 -10.26 13.08
C ALA A 282 -9.66 -9.58 14.16
N ILE A 283 -10.50 -8.61 13.75
CA ILE A 283 -11.42 -7.91 14.67
C ILE A 283 -12.45 -8.89 15.24
N LEU A 284 -13.01 -9.77 14.41
CA LEU A 284 -13.99 -10.76 14.87
C LEU A 284 -13.39 -11.75 15.88
N ARG A 285 -12.11 -12.12 15.75
CA ARG A 285 -11.42 -12.91 16.80
C ARG A 285 -11.39 -12.18 18.14
N ARG A 286 -11.04 -10.89 18.14
CA ARG A 286 -11.04 -10.06 19.36
C ARG A 286 -12.43 -9.91 19.98
N LEU A 287 -13.46 -9.75 19.15
CA LEU A 287 -14.85 -9.70 19.63
C LEU A 287 -15.30 -11.03 20.23
N LEU A 288 -14.92 -12.15 19.62
CA LEU A 288 -15.20 -13.50 20.13
C LEU A 288 -14.54 -13.79 21.48
N GLU A 289 -13.31 -13.29 21.69
CA GLU A 289 -12.62 -13.37 22.98
C GLU A 289 -13.38 -12.65 24.10
N SER A 290 -14.11 -11.57 23.78
CA SER A 290 -14.95 -10.86 24.76
C SER A 290 -16.27 -11.58 24.99
N SER A 291 -17.04 -11.77 23.93
CA SER A 291 -18.37 -12.37 24.00
C SER A 291 -18.78 -12.87 22.61
N PRO A 292 -19.04 -14.17 22.47
CA PRO A 292 -19.64 -14.70 21.26
C PRO A 292 -20.91 -13.91 20.91
N THR A 293 -21.87 -13.76 21.84
CA THR A 293 -23.13 -13.05 21.62
C THR A 293 -22.90 -11.62 21.14
N GLY A 294 -22.01 -10.88 21.81
CA GLY A 294 -21.64 -9.52 21.40
C GLY A 294 -21.02 -9.45 20.00
N ALA A 295 -20.21 -10.44 19.60
CA ALA A 295 -19.66 -10.49 18.25
C ALA A 295 -20.76 -10.68 17.18
N LEU A 296 -21.78 -11.51 17.45
CA LEU A 296 -22.91 -11.70 16.54
C LEU A 296 -23.80 -10.46 16.46
N GLU A 297 -24.05 -9.79 17.58
CA GLU A 297 -24.78 -8.51 17.62
C GLU A 297 -24.04 -7.44 16.81
N ALA A 298 -22.72 -7.33 17.00
CA ALA A 298 -21.88 -6.39 16.28
C ALA A 298 -21.92 -6.62 14.76
N VAL A 299 -21.76 -7.88 14.31
CA VAL A 299 -21.88 -8.25 12.89
C VAL A 299 -23.26 -7.97 12.35
N THR A 300 -24.31 -8.30 13.10
CA THR A 300 -25.70 -8.12 12.67
C THR A 300 -26.01 -6.63 12.49
N ALA A 301 -25.60 -5.79 13.45
CA ALA A 301 -25.76 -4.34 13.38
C ALA A 301 -24.97 -3.72 12.22
N ALA A 302 -23.71 -4.11 12.04
CA ALA A 302 -22.88 -3.63 10.93
C ALA A 302 -23.45 -4.06 9.57
N THR A 303 -23.94 -5.29 9.46
CA THR A 303 -24.55 -5.83 8.23
C THR A 303 -25.84 -5.10 7.91
N ARG A 304 -26.71 -4.87 8.90
CA ARG A 304 -27.94 -4.09 8.75
C ARG A 304 -27.65 -2.69 8.20
N HIS A 305 -26.66 -2.00 8.75
CA HIS A 305 -26.23 -0.70 8.25
C HIS A 305 -25.79 -0.74 6.77
N GLN A 306 -25.00 -1.75 6.37
CA GLN A 306 -24.58 -1.87 4.97
C GLN A 306 -25.72 -2.27 4.03
N VAL A 307 -26.74 -2.98 4.52
CA VAL A 307 -27.98 -3.27 3.78
C VAL A 307 -28.78 -1.99 3.55
N GLU A 308 -28.97 -1.17 4.60
CA GLU A 308 -29.67 0.12 4.53
C GLU A 308 -28.94 1.11 3.60
N ALA A 309 -27.61 1.17 3.69
CA ALA A 309 -26.77 1.96 2.78
C ALA A 309 -26.74 1.37 1.35
N GLY A 310 -27.13 0.11 1.20
CA GLY A 310 -27.23 -0.54 -0.10
C GLY A 310 -25.87 -0.87 -0.72
N HIS A 311 -24.96 -1.43 0.08
CA HIS A 311 -23.61 -1.84 -0.31
C HIS A 311 -23.44 -3.37 -0.33
N PRO A 312 -23.86 -4.08 -1.40
CA PRO A 312 -23.79 -5.54 -1.47
C PRO A 312 -22.41 -6.14 -1.21
N THR A 313 -21.33 -5.50 -1.68
CA THR A 313 -19.95 -6.00 -1.49
C THR A 313 -19.49 -5.93 -0.04
N ALA A 314 -19.90 -4.90 0.70
CA ALA A 314 -19.61 -4.79 2.13
C ALA A 314 -20.41 -5.83 2.94
N VAL A 315 -21.66 -6.08 2.55
CA VAL A 315 -22.48 -7.17 3.11
C VAL A 315 -21.81 -8.53 2.91
N VAL A 316 -21.32 -8.82 1.70
CA VAL A 316 -20.59 -10.07 1.41
C VAL A 316 -19.37 -10.22 2.33
N ALA A 317 -18.56 -9.18 2.50
CA ALA A 317 -17.35 -9.23 3.33
C ALA A 317 -17.68 -9.54 4.80
N LEU A 318 -18.70 -8.87 5.36
CA LEU A 318 -19.16 -9.11 6.74
C LEU A 318 -19.69 -10.53 6.94
N LEU A 319 -20.57 -11.00 6.05
CA LEU A 319 -21.15 -12.33 6.15
C LEU A 319 -20.11 -13.44 5.95
N ARG A 320 -19.15 -13.23 5.04
CA ARG A 320 -18.03 -14.16 4.85
C ARG A 320 -17.21 -14.28 6.12
N ALA A 321 -16.76 -13.16 6.69
CA ALA A 321 -15.96 -13.14 7.91
C ALA A 321 -16.72 -13.81 9.08
N ALA A 322 -18.02 -13.53 9.21
CA ALA A 322 -18.89 -14.15 10.20
C ALA A 322 -19.02 -15.68 10.04
N SER A 323 -19.20 -16.15 8.80
CA SER A 323 -19.35 -17.58 8.49
C SER A 323 -18.05 -18.37 8.71
N LEU A 324 -16.89 -17.80 8.36
CA LEU A 324 -15.58 -18.42 8.56
C LEU A 324 -15.25 -18.63 10.03
N ARG A 325 -15.72 -17.73 10.89
CA ARG A 325 -15.51 -17.80 12.33
C ARG A 325 -16.54 -18.63 13.06
N SER A 326 -17.46 -19.27 12.32
CA SER A 326 -18.57 -20.04 12.87
C SER A 326 -19.21 -19.29 14.03
N LEU A 327 -19.56 -18.01 13.83
CA LEU A 327 -20.11 -17.18 14.90
C LEU A 327 -21.39 -17.78 15.50
N ALA A 328 -22.06 -18.73 14.86
CA ALA A 328 -23.16 -19.42 15.50
C ALA A 328 -22.74 -20.45 16.55
N ALA A 329 -21.51 -20.99 16.50
CA ALA A 329 -21.15 -22.26 17.13
C ALA A 329 -21.30 -22.31 18.67
N GLY A 330 -22.05 -23.29 19.16
CA GLY A 330 -22.25 -23.63 20.58
C GLY A 330 -23.16 -22.69 21.36
N ARG A 331 -24.17 -22.06 20.74
CA ARG A 331 -24.98 -21.01 21.38
C ARG A 331 -26.44 -21.41 21.62
N GLU A 332 -26.94 -21.02 22.78
CA GLU A 332 -28.38 -21.00 23.08
C GLU A 332 -29.09 -20.01 22.14
N PRO A 333 -30.29 -20.34 21.63
CA PRO A 333 -31.08 -19.47 20.77
C PRO A 333 -31.56 -18.22 21.54
N GLY A 334 -30.75 -17.15 21.49
CA GLY A 334 -31.06 -15.85 22.07
C GLY A 334 -31.56 -14.80 21.07
N GLU A 335 -31.93 -13.61 21.58
CA GLU A 335 -32.42 -12.49 20.78
C GLU A 335 -31.46 -12.10 19.63
N ALA A 336 -30.16 -12.13 19.88
CA ALA A 336 -29.13 -11.85 18.88
C ALA A 336 -29.18 -12.82 17.68
N ALA A 337 -29.40 -14.13 17.94
CA ALA A 337 -29.52 -15.13 16.89
C ALA A 337 -30.81 -14.94 16.09
N SER A 338 -31.93 -14.63 16.75
CA SER A 338 -33.20 -14.31 16.09
C SER A 338 -33.09 -13.08 15.18
N ALA A 339 -32.46 -12.00 15.67
CA ALA A 339 -32.21 -10.79 14.90
C ALA A 339 -31.32 -11.05 13.67
N ALA A 340 -30.27 -11.86 13.82
CA ALA A 340 -29.40 -12.28 12.72
C ALA A 340 -30.16 -13.11 11.68
N VAL A 341 -30.95 -14.09 12.12
CA VAL A 341 -31.79 -14.93 11.23
C VAL A 341 -32.79 -14.08 10.44
N SER A 342 -33.45 -13.11 11.08
CA SER A 342 -34.37 -12.19 10.41
C SER A 342 -33.65 -11.40 9.32
N LEU A 343 -32.51 -10.78 9.64
CA LEU A 343 -31.73 -10.00 8.68
C LEU A 343 -31.26 -10.84 7.49
N LEU A 344 -30.83 -12.09 7.74
CA LEU A 344 -30.40 -13.00 6.68
C LEU A 344 -31.54 -13.39 5.74
N LYS A 345 -32.76 -13.57 6.26
CA LYS A 345 -33.96 -13.80 5.44
C LYS A 345 -34.27 -12.57 4.57
N ASP A 346 -34.26 -11.37 5.16
CA ASP A 346 -34.48 -10.12 4.43
C ASP A 346 -33.47 -9.94 3.28
N ILE A 347 -32.20 -10.27 3.53
CA ILE A 347 -31.15 -10.26 2.50
C ILE A 347 -31.48 -11.25 1.37
N LEU A 348 -31.91 -12.47 1.69
CA LEU A 348 -32.22 -13.52 0.71
C LEU A 348 -33.47 -13.22 -0.13
N GLU A 349 -34.41 -12.42 0.39
CA GLU A 349 -35.60 -11.97 -0.33
C GLU A 349 -35.29 -10.79 -1.26
N ASN A 350 -34.23 -10.03 -0.98
CA ASN A 350 -33.86 -8.85 -1.75
C ASN A 350 -32.83 -9.15 -2.85
N ARG A 351 -33.27 -9.17 -4.11
CA ARG A 351 -32.42 -9.43 -5.28
C ARG A 351 -31.22 -8.49 -5.43
N ARG A 352 -31.24 -7.29 -4.84
CA ARG A 352 -30.09 -6.36 -4.83
C ARG A 352 -28.85 -7.01 -4.19
N PHE A 353 -29.05 -7.93 -3.25
CA PHE A 353 -27.99 -8.59 -2.50
C PHE A 353 -27.72 -10.02 -2.98
N ALA A 354 -28.06 -10.35 -4.24
CA ALA A 354 -27.86 -11.69 -4.80
C ALA A 354 -26.43 -12.23 -4.62
N MET A 355 -25.41 -11.36 -4.68
CA MET A 355 -24.01 -11.74 -4.44
C MET A 355 -23.70 -12.21 -3.01
N ALA A 356 -24.54 -11.86 -2.04
CA ALA A 356 -24.41 -12.25 -0.64
C ALA A 356 -25.18 -13.53 -0.32
N PHE A 357 -25.93 -14.12 -1.26
CA PHE A 357 -26.82 -15.26 -0.97
C PHE A 357 -26.06 -16.50 -0.51
N SER A 358 -24.88 -16.79 -1.05
CA SER A 358 -24.06 -17.93 -0.64
C SER A 358 -23.63 -17.80 0.82
N GLU A 359 -23.08 -16.65 1.19
CA GLU A 359 -22.60 -16.33 2.52
C GLU A 359 -23.76 -16.23 3.52
N ALA A 360 -24.89 -15.63 3.12
CA ALA A 360 -26.09 -15.54 3.93
C ALA A 360 -26.66 -16.93 4.25
N ARG A 361 -26.74 -17.84 3.26
CA ARG A 361 -27.16 -19.23 3.48
C ARG A 361 -26.17 -20.02 4.33
N ALA A 362 -24.87 -19.74 4.20
CA ALA A 362 -23.86 -20.39 5.03
C ALA A 362 -24.04 -20.02 6.50
N LEU A 363 -24.16 -18.72 6.82
CA LEU A 363 -24.37 -18.25 8.19
C LEU A 363 -25.76 -18.67 8.73
N LEU A 364 -26.80 -18.63 7.90
CA LEU A 364 -28.14 -19.05 8.30
C LEU A 364 -28.18 -20.54 8.68
N ARG A 365 -27.51 -21.40 7.90
CA ARG A 365 -27.39 -22.83 8.26
C ARG A 365 -26.67 -22.99 9.59
N GLN A 366 -25.56 -22.30 9.80
CA GLN A 366 -24.83 -22.35 11.08
C GLN A 366 -25.73 -21.97 12.26
N LEU A 367 -26.54 -20.90 12.14
CA LEU A 367 -27.47 -20.46 13.19
C LEU A 367 -28.64 -21.43 13.43
N GLN A 368 -29.06 -22.19 12.41
CA GLN A 368 -30.21 -23.11 12.50
C GLN A 368 -29.83 -24.51 12.96
N THR A 369 -28.61 -24.97 12.65
CA THR A 369 -28.16 -26.34 12.98
C THR A 369 -28.08 -26.56 14.49
N GLU A 370 -27.99 -25.49 15.27
CA GLU A 370 -27.87 -25.54 16.74
C GLU A 370 -29.18 -25.37 17.49
N SER A 371 -30.27 -25.00 16.81
CA SER A 371 -31.61 -25.00 17.43
C SER A 371 -32.23 -26.41 17.51
N GLN A 372 -31.55 -27.44 16.98
CA GLN A 372 -32.04 -28.82 16.88
C GLN A 372 -31.23 -29.83 17.69
N THR A 373 -30.14 -29.39 18.33
CA THR A 373 -29.29 -30.18 19.25
C THR A 373 -29.42 -29.60 20.64
#